data_AF-A0A2V5Q9S2-F1
#
_entry.id   AF-A0A2V5Q9S2-F1
#
_cell.length_a   1.000
_cell.length_b   1.000
_cell.length_c   1.000
_cell.angle_alpha   90.00
_cell.angle_beta   90.00
_cell.angle_gamma   90.00
#
_symmetry.space_group_name_H-M   'P 1'
#
loop_
_entity.id
_entity.type
_entity.pdbx_description
1 polymer ?
#
loop_
_entity_poly.entity_id
_entity_poly.type
_entity_poly.pdbx_seq_one_letter_code
_entity_poly.pdbx_strand_id
1 'polypeptide(L)'
;MGLKKVATKRPSRLRRIAPDVQLERNVNIFHFVNLYGCKIGDNTRIGTFVEIQKWAQIGLHCKISSHSFIRDGVGNLLVYCVV
;
A
#
# COMPACT_ATOMS: atom_id res chain seq x y z
N MET A 1 -3.56 28.88 7.68
CA MET A 1 -3.12 27.47 7.53
C MET A 1 -3.98 26.79 6.48
N GLY A 2 -3.54 26.78 5.23
CA GLY A 2 -4.31 26.21 4.12
C GLY A 2 -3.92 24.75 3.90
N LEU A 3 -4.87 23.84 4.07
CA LEU A 3 -4.75 22.48 3.56
C LEU A 3 -4.62 22.56 2.04
N LYS A 4 -3.40 22.37 1.51
CA LYS A 4 -3.21 22.15 0.07
C LYS A 4 -3.89 20.84 -0.26
N LYS A 5 -5.11 20.91 -0.79
CA LYS A 5 -5.74 19.79 -1.50
C LYS A 5 -4.77 19.42 -2.62
N VAL A 6 -4.06 18.31 -2.44
CA VAL A 6 -3.28 17.69 -3.51
C VAL A 6 -4.23 17.53 -4.68
N ALA A 7 -3.94 18.17 -5.80
CA ALA A 7 -4.68 17.99 -7.03
C ALA A 7 -4.62 16.51 -7.40
N THR A 8 -5.69 15.77 -7.09
CA THR A 8 -5.77 14.36 -7.43
C THR A 8 -5.97 14.28 -8.93
N LYS A 9 -4.87 14.08 -9.66
CA LYS A 9 -4.89 13.40 -10.98
C LYS A 9 -5.94 12.30 -10.88
N ARG A 10 -6.87 12.24 -11.86
CA ARG A 10 -7.90 11.19 -11.95
C ARG A 10 -7.30 9.86 -11.47
N PRO A 11 -7.92 9.16 -10.51
CA PRO A 11 -7.34 7.93 -9.96
C PRO A 11 -6.95 7.04 -11.13
N SER A 12 -5.69 6.61 -11.17
CA SER A 12 -5.24 5.79 -12.29
C SER A 12 -6.12 4.56 -12.32
N ARG A 13 -6.83 4.31 -13.43
CA ARG A 13 -7.73 3.17 -13.62
C ARG A 13 -7.06 1.80 -13.39
N LEU A 14 -5.74 1.79 -13.22
CA LEU A 14 -4.92 0.61 -13.04
C LEU A 14 -4.64 0.28 -11.56
N ARG A 15 -5.04 1.11 -10.58
CA ARG A 15 -4.81 0.83 -9.15
C ARG A 15 -6.12 0.90 -8.39
N ARG A 16 -6.39 -0.07 -7.52
CA ARG A 16 -7.52 -0.05 -6.60
C ARG A 16 -6.98 0.14 -5.18
N ILE A 17 -7.13 1.35 -4.66
CA ILE A 17 -6.69 1.70 -3.31
C ILE A 17 -7.95 2.16 -2.56
N ALA A 18 -8.35 1.40 -1.55
CA ALA A 18 -9.50 1.74 -0.73
C ALA A 18 -9.24 3.03 0.08
N PRO A 19 -10.28 3.83 0.40
CA PRO A 19 -10.12 5.12 1.09
C PRO A 19 -9.48 5.04 2.48
N ASP A 20 -9.51 3.87 3.11
CA ASP A 20 -9.02 3.58 4.47
C ASP A 20 -7.56 3.08 4.49
N VAL A 21 -6.90 2.96 3.33
CA VAL A 21 -5.49 2.61 3.23
C VAL A 21 -4.61 3.77 3.72
N GLN A 22 -3.68 3.48 4.62
CA GLN A 22 -2.71 4.46 5.14
C GLN A 22 -1.37 4.29 4.44
N LEU A 23 -0.94 5.32 3.72
CA LEU A 23 0.36 5.37 3.05
C LEU A 23 1.24 6.42 3.73
N GLU A 24 2.39 6.00 4.22
CA GLU A 24 3.43 6.92 4.70
C GLU A 24 4.14 7.60 3.50
N ARG A 25 5.26 8.28 3.74
CA ARG A 25 6.00 9.00 2.69
C ARG A 25 6.66 8.04 1.69
N ASN A 26 6.93 8.53 0.49
CA ASN A 26 7.73 7.84 -0.54
C ASN A 26 7.29 6.40 -0.88
N VAL A 27 6.03 6.03 -0.64
CA VAL A 27 5.50 4.73 -1.07
C VAL A 27 5.33 4.72 -2.58
N ASN A 28 5.97 3.76 -3.25
CA ASN A 28 5.84 3.59 -4.70
C ASN A 28 4.90 2.42 -5.01
N ILE A 29 3.79 2.70 -5.67
CA ILE A 29 2.75 1.71 -6.02
C ILE A 29 2.67 1.60 -7.54
N PHE A 30 3.03 0.44 -8.07
CA PHE A 30 2.97 0.11 -9.49
C PHE A 30 1.52 -0.16 -9.94
N HIS A 31 1.33 -0.47 -11.23
CA HIS A 31 0.01 -0.77 -11.79
C HIS A 31 -0.53 -2.12 -11.34
N PHE A 32 -1.85 -2.28 -11.41
CA PHE A 32 -2.59 -3.50 -11.07
C PHE A 32 -2.46 -3.92 -9.61
N VAL A 33 -2.38 -2.94 -8.69
CA VAL A 33 -2.30 -3.19 -7.25
C VAL A 33 -3.67 -2.99 -6.60
N ASN A 34 -4.04 -3.90 -5.71
CA ASN A 34 -5.23 -3.84 -4.87
C ASN A 34 -4.85 -3.68 -3.39
N LEU A 35 -5.23 -2.57 -2.75
CA LEU A 35 -4.98 -2.31 -1.33
C LEU A 35 -6.29 -2.04 -0.59
N TYR A 36 -6.46 -2.70 0.56
CA TYR A 36 -7.66 -2.58 1.39
C TYR A 36 -7.25 -2.42 2.86
N GLY A 37 -7.72 -1.37 3.57
CA GLY A 37 -7.61 -1.24 5.03
C GLY A 37 -6.25 -1.52 5.68
N CYS A 38 -5.15 -1.37 4.93
CA CYS A 38 -3.79 -1.72 5.35
C CYS A 38 -2.95 -0.45 5.60
N LYS A 39 -1.83 -0.61 6.34
CA LYS A 39 -0.83 0.45 6.53
C LYS A 39 0.47 0.11 5.80
N ILE A 40 1.00 1.04 5.02
CA ILE A 40 2.26 0.89 4.28
C ILE A 40 3.29 1.92 4.78
N GLY A 41 4.43 1.42 5.27
CA GLY A 41 5.53 2.22 5.80
C GLY A 41 6.31 3.04 4.75
N ASP A 42 7.08 4.03 5.24
CA ASP A 42 7.90 4.95 4.43
C ASP A 42 8.90 4.19 3.56
N ASN A 43 9.16 4.72 2.35
CA ASN A 43 10.13 4.20 1.40
C ASN A 43 9.90 2.72 1.00
N THR A 44 8.63 2.29 0.99
CA THR A 44 8.22 0.94 0.57
C THR A 44 7.80 0.90 -0.90
N ARG A 45 8.13 -0.18 -1.61
CA ARG A 45 7.76 -0.41 -3.01
C ARG A 45 6.79 -1.59 -3.13
N ILE A 46 5.69 -1.37 -3.85
CA ILE A 46 4.66 -2.37 -4.12
C ILE A 46 4.65 -2.69 -5.62
N GLY A 47 5.10 -3.90 -5.97
CA GLY A 47 5.14 -4.40 -7.35
C GLY A 47 3.77 -4.60 -7.98
N THR A 48 3.73 -4.87 -9.28
CA THR A 48 2.48 -5.09 -10.03
C THR A 48 1.74 -6.36 -9.57
N PHE A 49 0.41 -6.38 -9.69
CA PHE A 49 -0.42 -7.54 -9.32
C PHE A 49 -0.32 -7.94 -7.84
N VAL A 50 0.12 -7.02 -6.99
CA VAL A 50 0.09 -7.22 -5.53
C VAL A 50 -1.30 -6.95 -5.00
N GLU A 51 -1.73 -7.78 -4.06
CA GLU A 51 -2.92 -7.56 -3.27
C GLU A 51 -2.61 -7.62 -1.77
N ILE A 52 -3.02 -6.58 -1.04
CA ILE A 52 -2.84 -6.47 0.42
C ILE A 52 -4.21 -6.22 1.04
N GLN A 53 -4.61 -7.16 1.88
CA GLN A 53 -5.91 -7.18 2.57
C GLN A 53 -5.86 -6.38 3.89
N LYS A 54 -7.03 -6.22 4.52
CA LYS A 54 -7.21 -5.29 5.66
C LYS A 54 -6.36 -5.70 6.87
N TRP A 55 -6.02 -4.69 7.67
CA TRP A 55 -5.28 -4.82 8.93
C TRP A 55 -3.82 -5.27 8.80
N ALA A 56 -3.33 -5.56 7.59
CA ALA A 56 -1.92 -5.79 7.35
C ALA A 56 -1.10 -4.50 7.61
N GLN A 57 0.04 -4.63 8.28
CA GLN A 57 0.99 -3.53 8.49
C GLN A 57 2.31 -3.87 7.81
N ILE A 58 2.63 -3.16 6.73
CA ILE A 58 3.91 -3.28 6.02
C ILE A 58 4.89 -2.29 6.64
N GLY A 59 6.09 -2.80 6.99
CA GLY A 59 7.16 -1.99 7.57
C GLY A 59 7.71 -0.90 6.65
N LEU A 60 8.71 -0.18 7.16
CA LEU A 60 9.49 0.80 6.39
C LEU A 60 10.51 0.08 5.49
N HIS A 61 10.96 0.72 4.41
CA HIS A 61 12.03 0.19 3.53
C HIS A 61 11.74 -1.21 2.94
N CYS A 62 10.47 -1.53 2.77
CA CYS A 62 10.04 -2.84 2.31
C CYS A 62 9.96 -2.90 0.78
N LYS A 63 10.14 -4.10 0.22
CA LYS A 63 9.79 -4.42 -1.17
C LYS A 63 8.80 -5.57 -1.16
N ILE A 64 7.64 -5.34 -1.77
CA ILE A 64 6.65 -6.37 -2.08
C ILE A 64 6.79 -6.67 -3.57
N SER A 65 7.26 -7.86 -3.90
CA SER A 65 7.42 -8.30 -5.28
C SER A 65 6.07 -8.53 -5.96
N SER A 66 6.11 -8.55 -7.28
CA SER A 66 4.91 -8.75 -8.08
C SER A 66 4.22 -10.08 -7.76
N HIS A 67 2.90 -10.14 -7.87
CA HIS A 67 2.07 -11.33 -7.62
C HIS A 67 2.04 -11.80 -6.16
N SER A 68 2.55 -11.02 -5.20
CA SER A 68 2.39 -11.34 -3.78
C SER A 68 0.96 -11.05 -3.30
N PHE A 69 0.44 -11.97 -2.49
CA PHE A 69 -0.83 -11.82 -1.79
C PHE A 69 -0.58 -11.78 -0.28
N ILE A 70 -1.00 -10.69 0.37
CA ILE A 70 -0.92 -10.51 1.82
C ILE A 70 -2.34 -10.55 2.37
N ARG A 71 -2.64 -11.64 3.08
CA ARG A 71 -3.93 -11.92 3.71
C ARG A 71 -4.17 -10.98 4.91
N ASP A 72 -5.43 -10.90 5.34
CA ASP A 72 -5.83 -10.13 6.52
C ASP A 72 -4.88 -10.37 7.71
N GLY A 73 -4.38 -9.28 8.28
CA GLY A 73 -3.58 -9.33 9.50
C GLY A 73 -4.49 -9.58 10.71
N VAL A 74 -4.35 -10.73 11.37
CA VAL A 74 -5.02 -10.96 12.66
C VAL A 74 -4.14 -10.36 13.76
N GLY A 75 -4.41 -9.11 14.14
CA GLY A 75 -3.74 -8.41 15.25
C GLY A 75 -2.26 -8.04 14.99
N ASN A 76 -1.97 -6.74 14.85
CA ASN A 76 -0.61 -6.14 14.85
C ASN A 76 0.49 -6.89 14.06
N LEU A 77 0.12 -7.68 13.04
CA LEU A 77 1.08 -8.41 12.24
C LEU A 77 1.85 -7.43 11.37
N LEU A 78 3.03 -7.03 11.86
CA LEU A 78 4.04 -6.36 11.07
C LEU A 78 4.63 -7.39 10.10
N VAL A 79 4.31 -7.23 8.82
CA VAL A 79 4.95 -7.98 7.74
C VAL A 79 6.30 -7.33 7.51
N TYR A 80 7.35 -7.89 8.13
CA TYR A 80 8.73 -7.57 7.82
C TYR A 80 9.10 -8.25 6.50
N CYS A 81 9.21 -7.46 5.43
CA CYS A 81 9.49 -7.95 4.08
C CYS A 81 10.86 -8.64 3.94
N VAL A 82 10.89 -9.77 3.22
CA VAL A 82 11.33 -9.84 1.81
C VAL A 82 10.55 -10.96 1.09
N VAL A 83 9.70 -10.60 0.12
CA VAL A 83 9.45 -11.40 -1.09
C VAL A 83 9.36 -10.42 -2.24
#